data_AF-A0A8C8E9T6-F1
#
_entry.id   AF-A0A8C8E9T6-F1
#
_cell.length_a   1.000
_cell.length_b   1.000
_cell.length_c   1.000
_cell.angle_alpha   90.00
_cell.angle_beta   90.00
_cell.angle_gamma   90.00
#
_symmetry.space_group_name_H-M   'P 1'
#
loop_
_entity.id
_entity.type
_entity.pdbx_description
1 polymer ?
#
loop_
_entity_poly.entity_id
_entity_poly.type
_entity_poly.pdbx_seq_one_letter_code
_entity_poly.pdbx_strand_id
1 'polypeptide(L)'
;MKYLQDSKFDAIMMDPVLPCGPIVAEYLSLPSVYFMRGLPCTLDYKATQCPSPFSYVPRTFTSISDHMTFMERVKNLLVGFSEPLLCYVFYLKYEKLASEFLHREVTVLELFSKASIWLMRYDFIFEYPRPIMPNMVYIGGINCEQKKPLSKKPSGL
;
A
#
# COMPACT_ATOMS: atom_id res chain seq x y z
N MET A 1 -7.43 -25.53 -2.99
CA MET A 1 -7.59 -25.04 -1.61
C MET A 1 -7.21 -26.06 -0.53
N LYS A 2 -7.59 -27.35 -0.62
CA LYS A 2 -7.26 -28.37 0.39
C LYS A 2 -5.79 -28.37 0.85
N TYR A 3 -4.83 -28.42 -0.08
CA TYR A 3 -3.40 -28.35 0.24
C TYR A 3 -3.01 -27.17 1.14
N LEU A 4 -3.54 -25.96 0.88
CA LEU A 4 -3.22 -24.77 1.66
C LEU A 4 -3.84 -24.82 3.07
N GLN A 5 -5.06 -25.36 3.19
CA GLN A 5 -5.73 -25.57 4.47
C GLN A 5 -5.00 -26.63 5.32
N ASP A 6 -4.57 -27.72 4.67
CA ASP A 6 -3.88 -28.84 5.33
C ASP A 6 -2.47 -28.47 5.78
N SER A 7 -1.84 -27.50 5.12
CA SER A 7 -0.47 -27.03 5.43
C SER A 7 -0.38 -26.20 6.71
N LYS A 8 -1.51 -25.72 7.27
CA LYS A 8 -1.58 -24.97 8.54
C LYS A 8 -0.57 -23.81 8.67
N PHE A 9 -0.54 -22.94 7.67
CA PHE A 9 0.29 -21.72 7.73
C PHE A 9 -0.21 -20.77 8.82
N ASP A 10 0.72 -20.07 9.49
CA ASP A 10 0.37 -19.09 10.53
C ASP A 10 0.07 -17.69 9.99
N ALA A 11 0.61 -17.34 8.82
CA ALA A 11 0.44 -16.04 8.19
C ALA A 11 0.67 -16.10 6.67
N ILE A 12 0.20 -15.09 5.95
CA ILE A 12 0.42 -14.93 4.51
C ILE A 12 1.07 -13.58 4.21
N MET A 13 2.18 -13.60 3.48
CA MET A 13 2.90 -12.41 3.04
C MET A 13 2.77 -12.23 1.52
N MET A 14 2.41 -11.03 1.07
CA MET A 14 2.14 -10.76 -0.36
C MET A 14 2.18 -9.28 -0.72
N ASP A 15 2.32 -8.97 -2.01
CA ASP A 15 2.04 -7.63 -2.54
C ASP A 15 0.53 -7.52 -2.87
N PRO A 16 -0.23 -6.63 -2.19
CA PRO A 16 -1.69 -6.55 -2.31
C PRO A 16 -2.17 -5.76 -3.53
N VAL A 17 -1.28 -5.22 -4.39
CA VAL A 17 -1.68 -4.47 -5.60
C VAL A 17 -2.69 -5.27 -6.44
N LEU A 18 -2.46 -6.58 -6.56
CA LEU A 18 -3.43 -7.54 -7.08
C LEU A 18 -4.12 -8.25 -5.90
N PRO A 19 -5.43 -8.04 -5.67
CA PRO A 19 -6.10 -8.45 -4.44
C PRO A 19 -6.40 -9.96 -4.36
N CYS A 20 -5.86 -10.79 -5.24
CA CYS A 20 -6.00 -12.26 -5.17
C CYS A 20 -5.45 -12.83 -3.86
N GLY A 21 -4.30 -12.31 -3.40
CA GLY A 21 -3.71 -12.72 -2.13
C GLY A 21 -4.59 -12.39 -0.92
N PRO A 22 -5.04 -11.13 -0.76
CA PRO A 22 -6.02 -10.74 0.27
C PRO A 22 -7.30 -11.60 0.27
N ILE A 23 -7.82 -11.96 -0.90
CA ILE A 23 -8.99 -12.85 -1.02
C ILE A 23 -8.68 -14.23 -0.44
N VAL A 24 -7.50 -14.80 -0.76
CA VAL A 24 -7.08 -16.11 -0.23
C VAL A 24 -6.83 -16.03 1.28
N ALA A 25 -6.25 -14.93 1.77
CA ALA A 25 -6.03 -14.70 3.19
C ALA A 25 -7.35 -14.69 3.98
N GLU A 26 -8.35 -13.99 3.44
CA GLU A 26 -9.70 -13.94 3.99
C GLU A 26 -10.35 -15.33 4.02
N TYR A 27 -10.27 -16.07 2.91
CA TYR A 27 -10.82 -17.42 2.82
C TYR A 27 -10.18 -18.39 3.82
N LEU A 28 -8.87 -18.31 4.01
CA LEU A 28 -8.13 -19.16 4.96
C LEU A 28 -8.19 -18.63 6.41
N SER A 29 -8.76 -17.44 6.64
CA SER A 29 -8.77 -16.75 7.93
C SER A 29 -7.37 -16.58 8.54
N LEU A 30 -6.39 -16.24 7.70
CA LEU A 30 -4.99 -16.04 8.10
C LEU A 30 -4.65 -14.55 8.23
N PRO A 31 -3.81 -14.17 9.21
CA PRO A 31 -3.29 -12.81 9.30
C PRO A 31 -2.43 -12.50 8.08
N SER A 32 -2.66 -11.33 7.49
CA SER A 32 -1.99 -10.92 6.26
C SER A 32 -0.93 -9.84 6.50
N VAL A 33 0.23 -10.03 5.87
CA VAL A 33 1.36 -9.11 5.89
C VAL A 33 1.55 -8.57 4.47
N TYR A 34 1.30 -7.28 4.28
CA TYR A 34 1.36 -6.64 2.97
C TYR A 34 2.75 -6.08 2.72
N PHE A 35 3.40 -6.53 1.66
CA PHE A 35 4.75 -6.12 1.26
C PHE A 35 4.67 -5.30 -0.03
N MET A 36 4.62 -3.97 0.08
CA MET A 36 4.23 -3.10 -1.04
C MET A 36 4.96 -1.76 -1.06
N ARG A 37 4.98 -1.12 -2.23
CA ARG A 37 5.43 0.28 -2.35
C ARG A 37 4.30 1.29 -2.20
N GLY A 38 3.05 0.90 -2.39
CA GLY A 38 1.89 1.77 -2.31
C GLY A 38 0.75 1.22 -3.16
N LEU A 39 -0.47 1.69 -2.91
CA LEU A 39 -1.65 1.32 -3.67
C LEU A 39 -2.18 2.50 -4.50
N PRO A 40 -2.84 2.23 -5.63
CA PRO A 40 -3.58 3.26 -6.37
C PRO A 40 -4.58 4.00 -5.47
N CYS A 41 -4.83 5.27 -5.79
CA CYS A 41 -5.87 6.10 -5.16
C CYS A 41 -5.76 6.23 -3.64
N THR A 42 -4.53 6.12 -3.12
CA THR A 42 -4.24 6.23 -1.69
C THR A 42 -5.00 5.17 -0.86
N LEU A 43 -5.29 4.00 -1.44
CA LEU A 43 -6.08 2.94 -0.81
C LEU A 43 -5.42 2.36 0.44
N ASP A 44 -4.10 2.35 0.50
CA ASP A 44 -3.30 1.97 1.66
C ASP A 44 -3.58 2.84 2.89
N TYR A 45 -3.64 4.15 2.70
CA TYR A 45 -3.99 5.09 3.77
C TYR A 45 -5.50 5.07 4.07
N LYS A 46 -6.36 4.88 3.06
CA LYS A 46 -7.81 4.75 3.27
C LYS A 46 -8.16 3.48 4.06
N ALA A 47 -7.52 2.35 3.73
CA ALA A 47 -7.72 1.06 4.40
C ALA A 47 -7.26 1.08 5.85
N THR A 48 -6.18 1.82 6.14
CA THR A 48 -5.66 2.03 7.49
C THR A 48 -6.30 3.21 8.23
N GLN A 49 -7.27 3.89 7.61
CA GLN A 49 -7.93 5.08 8.15
C GLN A 49 -6.97 6.24 8.51
N CYS A 50 -5.80 6.28 7.86
CA CYS A 50 -4.84 7.36 8.04
C CYS A 50 -5.33 8.64 7.32
N PRO A 51 -5.32 9.80 8.00
CA PRO A 51 -5.71 11.06 7.36
C PRO A 51 -4.71 11.45 6.27
N SER A 52 -5.24 11.77 5.08
CA SER A 52 -4.47 12.25 3.93
C SER A 52 -5.16 13.48 3.33
N PRO A 53 -5.03 14.67 3.95
CA PRO A 53 -5.76 15.86 3.52
C PRO A 53 -5.19 16.47 2.22
N PHE A 54 -6.09 16.94 1.35
CA PHE A 54 -5.76 17.51 0.05
C PHE A 54 -4.99 18.84 0.11
N SER A 55 -4.96 19.51 1.26
CA SER A 55 -4.35 20.84 1.42
C SER A 55 -2.82 20.82 1.49
N TYR A 56 -2.22 19.72 1.95
CA TYR A 56 -0.77 19.59 2.10
C TYR A 56 -0.21 18.22 1.69
N VAL A 57 -1.04 17.19 1.52
CA VAL A 57 -0.58 15.90 0.97
C VAL A 57 -0.83 15.89 -0.54
N PRO A 58 0.21 15.96 -1.37
CA PRO A 58 0.05 15.93 -2.82
C PRO A 58 -0.40 14.54 -3.29
N ARG A 59 -1.30 14.52 -4.27
CA ARG A 59 -1.80 13.30 -4.90
C ARG A 59 -0.77 12.77 -5.88
N THR A 60 -0.69 11.46 -5.98
CA THR A 60 0.23 10.77 -6.87
C THR A 60 0.03 11.25 -8.31
N PHE A 61 1.11 11.37 -9.09
CA PHE A 61 1.11 11.85 -10.48
C PHE A 61 0.74 13.32 -10.73
N THR A 62 0.61 14.15 -9.68
CA THR A 62 0.32 15.59 -9.86
C THR A 62 1.57 16.46 -10.06
N SER A 63 2.76 15.93 -9.77
CA SER A 63 4.05 16.65 -9.72
C SER A 63 4.01 17.89 -8.81
N ILE A 64 3.24 17.82 -7.72
CA ILE A 64 3.08 18.87 -6.71
C ILE A 64 3.84 18.46 -5.43
N SER A 65 4.35 19.43 -4.68
CA SER A 65 4.99 19.23 -3.36
C SER A 65 4.04 19.46 -2.18
N ASP A 66 4.49 19.27 -0.95
CA ASP A 66 3.77 19.67 0.27
C ASP A 66 3.61 21.19 0.40
N HIS A 67 4.50 21.96 -0.24
CA HIS A 67 4.40 23.40 -0.38
C HIS A 67 3.59 23.79 -1.63
N MET A 68 2.27 23.87 -1.46
CA MET A 68 1.33 24.20 -2.54
C MET A 68 0.81 25.65 -2.47
N THR A 69 0.80 26.33 -3.61
CA THR A 69 -0.02 27.52 -3.85
C THR A 69 -1.52 27.18 -3.81
N PHE A 70 -2.37 28.20 -3.72
CA PHE A 70 -3.82 28.00 -3.70
C PHE A 70 -4.33 27.23 -4.94
N MET A 71 -3.83 27.56 -6.15
CA MET A 71 -4.24 26.87 -7.37
C MET A 71 -3.76 25.42 -7.42
N GLU A 72 -2.56 25.13 -6.91
CA GLU A 72 -2.07 23.75 -6.80
C GLU A 72 -2.92 22.94 -5.82
N ARG A 73 -3.38 23.53 -4.70
CA ARG A 73 -4.31 22.87 -3.78
C ARG A 73 -5.66 22.57 -4.44
N VAL A 74 -6.18 23.49 -5.24
CA VAL A 74 -7.43 23.28 -6.00
C VAL A 74 -7.24 22.14 -7.01
N LYS A 75 -6.12 22.13 -7.76
CA LYS A 75 -5.78 21.02 -8.66
C LYS A 75 -5.65 19.69 -7.92
N ASN A 76 -4.96 19.69 -6.78
CA ASN A 76 -4.75 18.50 -5.96
C ASN A 76 -6.06 17.93 -5.41
N LEU A 77 -6.98 18.81 -5.01
CA LEU A 77 -8.34 18.46 -4.59
C LEU A 77 -9.14 17.82 -5.74
N LEU A 78 -9.12 18.43 -6.94
CA LEU A 78 -9.82 17.90 -8.10
C LEU A 78 -9.33 16.51 -8.52
N VAL A 79 -8.01 16.29 -8.49
CA VAL A 79 -7.42 14.96 -8.74
C VAL A 79 -7.83 13.99 -7.63
N GLY A 80 -7.78 14.42 -6.38
CA GLY A 80 -8.23 13.63 -5.24
C GLY A 80 -9.68 13.17 -5.31
N PHE A 81 -10.57 13.99 -5.89
CA PHE A 81 -11.97 13.63 -6.09
C PHE A 81 -12.20 12.66 -7.26
N SER A 82 -11.30 12.60 -8.25
CA SER A 82 -11.42 11.65 -9.36
C SER A 82 -10.84 10.26 -9.04
N GLU A 83 -9.94 10.18 -8.05
CA GLU A 83 -9.32 8.93 -7.58
C GLU A 83 -10.32 7.79 -7.22
N PRO A 84 -11.42 8.01 -6.47
CA PRO A 84 -12.35 6.93 -6.12
C PRO A 84 -12.97 6.26 -7.34
N LEU A 85 -13.34 7.03 -8.36
CA LEU A 85 -13.91 6.50 -9.60
C LEU A 85 -12.88 5.66 -10.35
N LEU A 86 -11.64 6.14 -10.46
CA LEU A 86 -10.55 5.41 -11.11
C LEU A 86 -10.29 4.08 -10.39
N CYS A 87 -10.26 4.09 -9.06
CA CYS A 87 -10.05 2.86 -8.31
C CYS A 87 -11.22 1.89 -8.37
N TYR A 88 -12.45 2.39 -8.35
CA TYR A 88 -13.62 1.54 -8.55
C TYR A 88 -13.52 0.77 -9.87
N VAL A 89 -13.19 1.46 -10.98
CA VAL A 89 -13.03 0.81 -12.28
C VAL A 89 -11.87 -0.19 -12.30
N PHE A 90 -10.74 0.14 -11.65
CA PHE A 90 -9.58 -0.75 -11.58
C PHE A 90 -9.87 -2.03 -10.79
N TYR A 91 -10.61 -1.92 -9.69
CA TYR A 91 -10.86 -3.02 -8.76
C TYR A 91 -12.19 -3.76 -8.95
N LEU A 92 -13.12 -3.24 -9.77
CA LEU A 92 -14.46 -3.82 -9.99
C LEU A 92 -14.45 -5.32 -10.29
N LYS A 93 -13.55 -5.76 -11.18
CA LYS A 93 -13.44 -7.18 -11.55
C LYS A 93 -13.02 -8.05 -10.38
N TYR A 94 -12.11 -7.53 -9.55
CA TYR A 94 -11.63 -8.23 -8.36
C TYR A 94 -12.67 -8.26 -7.26
N GLU A 95 -13.43 -7.18 -7.07
CA GLU A 95 -14.52 -7.11 -6.10
C GLU A 95 -15.60 -8.14 -6.41
N LYS A 96 -15.99 -8.25 -7.68
CA LYS A 96 -16.92 -9.27 -8.16
C LYS A 96 -16.37 -10.68 -7.94
N LEU A 97 -15.12 -10.92 -8.34
CA LEU A 97 -14.45 -12.22 -8.15
C LEU A 97 -14.37 -12.61 -6.67
N ALA A 98 -14.01 -11.66 -5.81
CA ALA A 98 -13.90 -11.85 -4.37
C ALA A 98 -15.25 -12.21 -3.77
N SER A 99 -16.30 -11.51 -4.16
CA SER A 99 -17.65 -11.75 -3.65
C SER A 99 -18.19 -13.12 -4.08
N GLU A 100 -17.96 -13.51 -5.33
CA GLU A 100 -18.31 -14.84 -5.84
C GLU A 100 -17.53 -15.95 -5.14
N PHE A 101 -16.21 -15.77 -4.93
CA PHE A 101 -15.34 -16.78 -4.32
C PHE A 101 -15.57 -16.95 -2.80
N LEU A 102 -15.81 -15.85 -2.08
CA LEU A 102 -16.06 -15.85 -0.64
C LEU A 102 -17.53 -16.08 -0.30
N HIS A 103 -18.41 -16.16 -1.30
CA HIS A 103 -19.86 -16.33 -1.13
C HIS A 103 -20.51 -15.25 -0.24
N ARG A 104 -19.97 -14.03 -0.23
CA ARG A 104 -20.50 -12.87 0.50
C ARG A 104 -20.13 -11.58 -0.22
N GLU A 105 -20.93 -10.53 -0.08
CA GLU A 105 -20.54 -9.21 -0.59
C GLU A 105 -19.30 -8.72 0.17
N VAL A 106 -18.25 -8.38 -0.59
CA VAL A 106 -17.00 -7.82 -0.05
C VAL A 106 -16.56 -6.65 -0.91
N THR A 107 -15.96 -5.64 -0.28
CA THR A 107 -15.28 -4.57 -1.02
C THR A 107 -13.77 -4.77 -0.97
N VAL A 108 -13.05 -4.27 -1.98
CA VAL A 108 -11.57 -4.33 -1.95
C VAL A 108 -10.99 -3.52 -0.80
N LEU A 109 -11.64 -2.41 -0.43
CA LEU A 109 -11.23 -1.62 0.74
C LEU A 109 -11.34 -2.42 2.04
N GLU A 110 -12.40 -3.23 2.20
CA GLU A 110 -12.57 -4.14 3.34
C GLU A 110 -11.49 -5.22 3.38
N LEU A 111 -11.15 -5.83 2.24
CA LEU A 111 -10.07 -6.82 2.19
C LEU A 111 -8.73 -6.20 2.58
N PHE A 112 -8.46 -4.97 2.15
CA PHE A 112 -7.24 -4.27 2.50
C PHE A 112 -7.19 -3.82 3.97
N SER A 113 -8.32 -3.43 4.57
CA SER A 113 -8.35 -2.99 5.97
C SER A 113 -8.06 -4.10 6.98
N LYS A 114 -8.15 -5.37 6.56
CA LYS A 114 -7.83 -6.55 7.40
C LYS A 114 -6.34 -6.89 7.50
N ALA A 115 -5.48 -6.10 6.87
CA ALA A 115 -4.03 -6.29 6.96
C ALA A 115 -3.53 -6.18 8.40
N SER A 116 -2.78 -7.18 8.85
CA SER A 116 -2.16 -7.19 10.17
C SER A 116 -0.95 -6.26 10.21
N ILE A 117 -0.09 -6.30 9.18
CA ILE A 117 1.11 -5.45 9.06
C ILE A 117 1.25 -4.97 7.62
N TRP A 118 1.61 -3.70 7.46
CA TRP A 118 1.97 -3.08 6.19
C TRP A 118 3.47 -2.82 6.16
N LEU A 119 4.20 -3.63 5.42
CA LEU A 119 5.62 -3.46 5.14
C LEU A 119 5.80 -2.58 3.89
N MET A 120 6.10 -1.31 4.14
CA MET A 120 6.26 -0.28 3.12
C MET A 120 7.68 -0.32 2.57
N ARG A 121 7.85 -0.69 1.29
CA ARG A 121 9.15 -0.91 0.61
C ARG A 121 9.91 0.37 0.26
N TYR A 122 9.83 1.37 1.13
CA TYR A 122 10.49 2.66 0.98
C TYR A 122 10.75 3.26 2.37
N ASP A 123 11.62 4.26 2.42
CA ASP A 123 11.94 5.01 3.63
C ASP A 123 11.02 6.22 3.77
N PHE A 124 10.68 6.60 5.01
CA PHE A 124 9.81 7.74 5.29
C PHE A 124 10.35 9.06 4.70
N ILE A 125 11.66 9.18 4.45
CA ILE A 125 12.29 10.35 3.81
C ILE A 125 11.75 10.61 2.40
N PHE A 126 11.25 9.57 1.71
CA PHE A 126 10.70 9.71 0.35
C PHE A 126 9.21 10.07 0.32
N GLU A 127 8.55 10.17 1.47
CA GLU A 127 7.14 10.53 1.56
C GLU A 127 6.94 11.89 2.23
N TYR A 128 5.82 12.53 1.87
CA TYR A 128 5.38 13.74 2.54
C TYR A 128 4.86 13.44 3.96
N PRO A 129 5.07 14.36 4.93
CA PRO A 129 4.68 14.13 6.31
C PRO A 129 3.17 13.99 6.44
N ARG A 130 2.73 12.79 6.86
CA ARG A 130 1.33 12.50 7.21
C ARG A 130 1.27 11.42 8.29
N PRO A 131 0.19 11.37 9.09
CA PRO A 131 0.04 10.33 10.10
C PRO A 131 -0.03 8.93 9.48
N ILE A 132 0.54 7.96 10.20
CA ILE A 132 0.51 6.53 9.85
C ILE A 132 0.02 5.70 11.03
N MET A 133 -0.53 4.52 10.74
CA MET A 133 -0.90 3.58 11.78
C MET A 133 0.33 2.82 12.31
N PRO A 134 0.34 2.39 13.59
CA PRO A 134 1.47 1.65 14.18
C PRO A 134 1.80 0.33 13.47
N ASN A 135 0.85 -0.25 12.73
CA ASN A 135 1.07 -1.45 11.94
C ASN A 135 1.66 -1.17 10.53
N MET A 136 1.94 0.08 10.20
CA MET A 136 2.65 0.47 8.98
C MET A 136 4.14 0.68 9.28
N VAL A 137 4.98 -0.20 8.72
CA VAL A 137 6.42 -0.25 8.99
C VAL A 137 7.19 0.03 7.70
N TYR A 138 8.00 1.09 7.71
CA TYR A 138 8.91 1.43 6.62
C TYR A 138 10.14 0.53 6.65
N ILE A 139 10.35 -0.20 5.56
CA ILE A 139 11.49 -1.11 5.36
C ILE A 139 12.32 -0.65 4.15
N GLY A 140 12.68 0.64 4.14
CA GLY A 140 13.63 1.20 3.20
C GLY A 140 15.01 0.52 3.31
N GLY A 141 15.79 0.56 2.23
CA GLY A 141 17.18 0.05 2.24
C GLY A 141 17.34 -1.47 2.22
N ILE A 142 16.25 -2.25 2.13
CA ILE A 142 16.29 -3.72 2.04
C ILE A 142 17.05 -4.26 0.82
N ASN A 143 17.20 -3.44 -0.22
CA ASN A 143 17.92 -3.79 -1.45
C ASN A 143 19.41 -3.37 -1.42
N CYS A 144 19.89 -2.78 -0.33
CA CYS A 144 21.29 -2.38 -0.22
C CYS A 144 22.19 -3.60 -0.01
N GLU A 145 23.24 -3.72 -0.81
CA GLU A 145 24.28 -4.72 -0.56
C GLU A 145 24.99 -4.48 0.78
N GLN A 146 25.50 -5.55 1.37
CA GLN A 146 26.31 -5.47 2.57
C GLN A 146 27.52 -4.56 2.30
N LYS A 147 27.67 -3.48 3.09
CA LYS A 147 28.78 -2.54 2.93
C LYS A 147 30.12 -3.28 3.01
N LYS A 148 30.88 -3.28 1.92
CA LYS A 148 32.30 -3.66 1.97
C LYS A 148 33.06 -2.60 2.78
N PRO A 149 34.02 -2.99 3.64
CA PRO A 149 34.85 -2.03 4.34
C PRO A 149 35.57 -1.14 3.33
N LEU A 150 35.50 0.18 3.55
CA LEU A 150 36.19 1.15 2.69
C LEU A 150 37.69 0.88 2.73
N SER A 151 38.32 0.80 1.55
CA SER A 151 39.79 0.78 1.45
C SER A 151 40.34 2.05 2.09
N LYS A 152 41.27 1.90 3.04
CA LYS A 152 41.95 3.03 3.70
C LYS A 152 42.86 3.84 2.77
N LYS A 153 43.12 3.34 1.55
CA LYS A 153 43.89 4.07 0.54
C LYS A 153 42.94 4.74 -0.45
N PRO A 154 43.05 6.05 -0.67
CA PRO A 154 42.38 6.71 -1.78
C PRO A 154 42.86 6.06 -3.08
N SER A 155 41.92 5.54 -3.86
CA SER A 155 42.19 5.01 -5.19
C SER A 155 42.44 6.18 -6.13
N GLY A 156 43.71 6.53 -6.32
CA GLY A 156 44.15 7.54 -7.29
C GLY A 156 45.00 8.66 -6.68
N LEU A 157 46.26 8.34 -6.38
CA LEU A 157 47.41 9.25 -6.44
C LEU A 157 48.65 8.43 -6.79
#